data_AF-A0A523V115-F1
#
_entry.id   AF-A0A523V115-F1
#
_cell.length_a   1.000
_cell.length_b   1.000
_cell.length_c   1.000
_cell.angle_alpha   90.00
_cell.angle_beta   90.00
_cell.angle_gamma   90.00
#
_symmetry.space_group_name_H-M   'P 1'
#
loop_
_entity.id
_entity.type
_entity.pdbx_description
1 polymer ?
#
loop_
_entity_poly.entity_id
_entity_poly.type
_entity_poly.pdbx_seq_one_letter_code
_entity_poly.pdbx_strand_id
1 'polypeptide(L)'
;MKNNREFANIFDECLERILTGGETVEQCLASYPEHAAELEPLLQTALNAKETLEIAPRPEFRERARYQILAELRDIEERKQRRFSLFGWQPRWATAAIAVLVLLVASSGTVAAAGNSMPDQPLYPVKLATERVRLVLIPSKLGKAEYYAELVDKRVSEIVNMAEKGKLKQMEKTAERMNNQLVAMATLVRTERGAPAVLTVPPAVPEAVPAPAEVTREAPE
;
A
#
# COMPACT_ATOMS: atom_id res chain seq x y z
N MET A 1 15.44 14.70 33.55
CA MET A 1 15.69 13.62 32.56
C MET A 1 16.66 14.01 31.44
N LYS A 2 16.75 15.28 31.01
CA LYS A 2 17.70 15.71 29.95
C LYS A 2 19.17 15.54 30.35
N ASN A 3 19.54 15.94 31.58
CA ASN A 3 20.93 15.92 32.06
C ASN A 3 21.57 14.52 32.09
N ASN A 4 20.79 13.45 32.31
CA ASN A 4 21.33 12.09 32.37
C ASN A 4 21.68 11.52 30.98
N ARG A 5 20.95 11.94 29.94
CA ARG A 5 21.27 11.56 28.55
C ARG A 5 22.49 12.32 28.03
N GLU A 6 22.59 13.58 28.41
CA GLU A 6 23.72 14.43 28.04
C GLU A 6 25.02 13.94 28.68
N PHE A 7 24.99 13.60 29.97
CA PHE A 7 26.12 12.97 30.66
C PHE A 7 26.55 11.65 30.01
N ALA A 8 25.59 10.77 29.68
CA ALA A 8 25.88 9.49 29.02
C ALA A 8 26.56 9.70 27.65
N ASN A 9 26.09 10.67 26.86
CA ASN A 9 26.71 11.00 25.58
C ASN A 9 28.14 11.54 25.75
N ILE A 10 28.39 12.39 26.75
CA ILE A 10 29.73 12.92 27.05
C ILE A 10 30.67 11.79 27.49
N PHE A 11 30.18 10.85 28.30
CA PHE A 11 30.94 9.67 28.71
C PHE A 11 31.30 8.77 27.51
N ASP A 12 30.34 8.47 26.64
CA ASP A 12 30.55 7.68 25.42
C ASP A 12 31.55 8.38 24.47
N GLU A 13 31.44 9.70 24.32
CA GLU A 13 32.37 10.51 23.53
C GLU A 13 33.79 10.48 24.11
N CYS A 14 33.95 10.61 25.42
CA CYS A 14 35.25 10.47 26.08
C CYS A 14 35.85 9.07 25.88
N LEU A 15 35.05 8.01 25.98
CA LEU A 15 35.52 6.65 25.71
C LEU A 15 35.97 6.49 24.26
N GLU A 16 35.24 7.04 23.29
CA GLU A 16 35.62 6.94 21.88
C GLU A 16 36.95 7.67 21.61
N ARG A 17 37.13 8.88 22.13
CA ARG A 17 38.37 9.65 21.98
C ARG A 17 39.57 8.99 22.64
N ILE A 18 39.41 8.39 23.82
CA ILE A 18 40.49 7.69 24.53
C ILE A 18 40.83 6.37 23.82
N LEU A 19 39.82 5.56 23.46
CA LEU A 19 40.02 4.22 22.91
C LEU A 19 40.44 4.21 21.44
N THR A 20 40.00 5.21 20.67
CA THR A 20 40.23 5.28 19.21
C THR A 20 41.17 6.43 18.84
N GLY A 21 41.04 7.58 19.52
CA GLY A 21 41.83 8.79 19.27
C GLY A 21 43.17 8.85 20.02
N GLY A 22 43.37 8.01 21.06
CA GLY A 22 44.60 7.95 21.85
C GLY A 22 44.77 9.12 22.83
N GLU A 23 43.70 9.86 23.15
CA GLU A 23 43.71 10.90 24.18
C GLU A 23 43.83 10.29 25.59
N THR A 24 44.40 11.03 26.54
CA THR A 24 44.44 10.61 27.95
C THR A 24 43.18 11.02 28.70
N VAL A 25 42.92 10.38 29.84
CA VAL A 25 41.74 10.68 30.68
C VAL A 25 41.72 12.15 31.08
N GLU A 26 42.88 12.72 31.42
CA GLU A 26 43.04 14.12 31.82
C GLU A 26 42.71 15.09 30.68
N GLN A 27 43.03 14.72 29.43
CA GLN A 27 42.73 15.52 28.25
C GLN A 27 41.22 15.55 27.96
N CYS A 28 40.51 14.43 28.15
CA CYS A 28 39.06 14.43 28.01
C CYS A 28 38.37 15.21 29.15
N LEU A 29 38.83 15.05 30.38
CA LEU A 29 38.29 15.77 31.55
C LEU A 29 38.50 17.29 31.44
N ALA A 30 39.59 17.74 30.82
CA ALA A 30 39.83 19.15 30.53
C ALA A 30 38.81 19.76 29.56
N SER A 31 38.18 18.94 28.71
CA SER A 31 37.13 19.37 27.77
C SER A 31 35.76 19.51 28.44
N TYR A 32 35.54 18.86 29.59
CA TYR A 32 34.27 18.88 30.33
C TYR A 32 34.48 19.11 31.84
N PRO A 33 34.97 20.29 32.26
CA PRO A 33 35.33 20.55 33.65
C PRO A 33 34.13 20.49 34.61
N GLU A 34 32.92 20.78 34.14
CA GLU A 34 31.68 20.74 34.95
C GLU A 34 31.29 19.32 35.39
N HIS A 35 31.69 18.30 34.63
CA HIS A 35 31.37 16.90 34.90
C HIS A 35 32.58 16.06 35.32
N ALA A 36 33.76 16.68 35.44
CA ALA A 36 35.02 15.97 35.64
C ALA A 36 35.03 15.10 36.90
N ALA A 37 34.47 15.61 38.01
CA ALA A 37 34.44 14.89 39.29
C ALA A 37 33.59 13.60 39.26
N GLU A 38 32.59 13.54 38.38
CA GLU A 38 31.73 12.37 38.21
C GLU A 38 32.21 11.43 37.07
N LEU A 39 32.83 11.99 36.03
CA LEU A 39 33.32 11.23 34.86
C LEU A 39 34.60 10.44 35.16
N GLU A 40 35.53 11.01 35.93
CA GLU A 40 36.83 10.41 36.23
C GLU A 40 36.74 8.95 36.75
N PRO A 41 35.98 8.64 37.82
CA PRO A 41 35.91 7.28 38.34
C PRO A 41 35.23 6.30 37.37
N LEU A 42 34.27 6.77 36.57
CA LEU A 42 33.58 5.94 35.58
C LEU A 42 34.50 5.59 34.41
N LEU A 43 35.30 6.56 33.94
CA LEU A 43 36.27 6.33 32.85
C LEU A 43 37.36 5.37 33.30
N GLN A 44 37.91 5.56 34.52
CA GLN A 44 38.89 4.63 35.09
C GLN A 44 38.32 3.21 35.23
N THR A 45 37.07 3.08 35.69
CA THR A 45 36.40 1.78 35.81
C THR A 45 36.22 1.10 34.45
N ALA A 46 35.79 1.85 33.44
CA ALA A 46 35.59 1.32 32.09
C ALA A 46 36.91 0.92 31.42
N LEU A 47 37.99 1.69 31.61
CA LEU A 47 39.31 1.38 31.08
C LEU A 47 39.92 0.14 31.75
N ASN A 48 39.84 0.04 33.07
CA ASN A 48 40.28 -1.14 33.82
C ASN A 48 39.45 -2.38 33.44
N ALA A 49 38.14 -2.23 33.25
CA ALA A 49 37.27 -3.30 32.77
C ALA A 49 37.65 -3.72 31.35
N LYS A 50 37.97 -2.78 30.45
CA LYS A 50 38.44 -3.12 29.09
C LYS A 50 39.74 -3.91 29.14
N GLU A 51 40.74 -3.44 29.89
CA GLU A 51 42.05 -4.10 29.98
C GLU A 51 41.93 -5.52 30.54
N THR A 52 41.05 -5.73 31.52
CA THR A 52 40.76 -7.06 32.07
C THR A 52 39.89 -7.94 31.13
N LEU A 53 39.07 -7.31 30.29
CA LEU A 53 38.19 -7.97 29.31
C LEU A 53 38.82 -8.08 27.90
N GLU A 54 40.10 -7.77 27.72
CA GLU A 54 40.86 -8.03 26.48
C GLU A 54 41.10 -9.53 26.27
N ILE A 55 40.02 -10.31 26.33
CA ILE A 55 39.93 -11.67 25.84
C ILE A 55 39.88 -11.55 24.31
N ALA A 56 41.05 -11.49 23.69
CA ALA A 56 41.16 -11.65 22.26
C ALA A 56 40.51 -13.01 21.89
N PRO A 57 39.45 -13.04 21.07
CA PRO A 57 38.83 -14.30 20.69
C PRO A 57 39.89 -15.18 20.02
N ARG A 58 39.89 -16.48 20.36
CA ARG A 58 40.86 -17.45 19.82
C ARG A 58 40.95 -17.30 18.30
N PRO A 59 42.15 -17.33 17.70
CA PRO A 59 42.32 -17.06 16.27
C PRO A 59 41.43 -17.96 15.39
N GLU A 60 41.25 -19.23 15.77
CA GLU A 60 40.35 -20.16 15.08
C GLU A 60 38.87 -19.74 15.11
N PHE A 61 38.41 -19.12 16.20
CA PHE A 61 37.05 -18.60 16.30
C PHE A 61 36.86 -17.36 15.41
N ARG A 62 37.88 -16.47 15.34
CA ARG A 62 37.84 -15.28 14.49
C ARG A 62 37.76 -15.66 13.01
N GLU A 63 38.59 -16.61 12.58
CA GLU A 63 38.54 -17.09 11.20
C GLU A 63 37.20 -17.76 10.89
N ARG A 64 36.70 -18.62 11.78
CA ARG A 64 35.38 -19.25 11.60
C ARG A 64 34.25 -18.21 11.51
N ALA A 65 34.24 -17.21 12.40
CA ALA A 65 33.25 -16.14 12.38
C ALA A 65 33.33 -15.30 11.09
N ARG A 66 34.55 -14.97 10.64
CA ARG A 66 34.77 -14.28 9.36
C ARG A 66 34.21 -15.06 8.19
N TYR A 67 34.50 -16.37 8.12
CA TYR A 67 33.97 -17.24 7.07
C TYR A 67 32.44 -17.30 7.09
N GLN A 68 31.81 -17.40 8.26
CA GLN A 68 30.35 -17.44 8.39
C GLN A 68 29.70 -16.13 7.91
N ILE A 69 30.22 -14.98 8.38
CA ILE A 69 29.70 -13.67 7.99
C ILE A 69 29.86 -13.45 6.48
N LEU A 70 31.02 -13.75 5.91
CA LEU A 70 31.27 -13.58 4.48
C LEU A 70 30.42 -14.54 3.62
N ALA A 71 30.16 -15.75 4.11
CA ALA A 71 29.28 -16.71 3.42
C ALA A 71 27.83 -16.22 3.38
N GLU A 72 27.31 -15.68 4.48
CA GLU A 72 25.96 -15.11 4.53
C GLU A 72 25.82 -13.86 3.65
N LEU A 73 26.82 -12.98 3.64
CA LEU A 73 26.84 -11.80 2.77
C LEU A 73 26.80 -12.19 1.29
N ARG A 74 27.55 -13.23 0.88
CA ARG A 74 27.51 -13.75 -0.50
C ARG A 74 26.14 -14.30 -0.88
N ASP A 75 25.46 -15.03 0.00
CA ASP A 75 24.12 -15.57 -0.27
C ASP A 75 23.07 -14.45 -0.40
N ILE A 76 23.18 -13.39 0.42
CA ILE A 76 22.33 -12.20 0.30
C ILE A 76 22.55 -11.51 -1.05
N GLU A 77 23.81 -11.35 -1.47
CA GLU A 77 24.16 -10.71 -2.73
C GLU A 77 23.74 -11.54 -3.95
N GLU A 78 23.92 -12.86 -3.92
CA GLU A 78 23.46 -13.76 -4.98
C GLU A 78 21.94 -13.76 -5.13
N ARG A 79 21.18 -13.78 -4.03
CA ARG A 79 19.71 -13.68 -4.05
C ARG A 79 19.26 -12.35 -4.63
N LYS A 80 19.91 -11.25 -4.26
CA LYS A 80 19.64 -9.91 -4.78
C LYS A 80 19.93 -9.86 -6.28
N GLN A 81 21.09 -10.34 -6.73
CA GLN A 81 21.49 -10.36 -8.13
C GLN A 81 20.59 -11.25 -8.99
N ARG A 82 20.14 -12.42 -8.49
CA ARG A 82 19.12 -13.24 -9.19
C ARG A 82 17.80 -12.50 -9.35
N ARG A 83 17.36 -11.75 -8.32
CA ARG A 83 16.13 -10.95 -8.37
C ARG A 83 16.22 -9.80 -9.37
N PHE A 84 17.37 -9.13 -9.46
CA PHE A 84 17.62 -8.09 -10.47
C PHE A 84 17.92 -8.64 -11.87
N SER A 85 18.46 -9.85 -12.00
CA SER A 85 18.70 -10.52 -13.28
C SER A 85 17.40 -10.90 -14.01
N LEU A 86 16.35 -11.24 -13.27
CA LEU A 86 14.99 -11.40 -13.81
C LEU A 86 14.43 -10.10 -14.43
N PHE A 87 14.97 -8.94 -14.06
CA PHE A 87 14.64 -7.63 -14.63
C PHE A 87 15.64 -7.20 -15.72
N GLY A 88 16.87 -7.72 -15.68
CA GLY A 88 17.93 -7.46 -16.68
C GLY A 88 17.71 -8.17 -18.02
N TRP A 89 16.86 -9.20 -18.06
CA TRP A 89 16.41 -9.84 -19.30
C TRP A 89 15.04 -9.29 -19.75
N GLN A 90 14.81 -7.98 -19.63
CA GLN A 90 13.73 -7.38 -20.41
C GLN A 90 14.23 -7.25 -21.85
N PRO A 91 13.74 -8.09 -22.78
CA PRO A 91 14.17 -7.99 -24.15
C PRO A 91 13.75 -6.61 -24.69
N ARG A 92 14.58 -5.98 -25.52
CA ARG A 92 14.36 -4.61 -26.03
C ARG A 92 13.00 -4.42 -26.74
N TRP A 93 12.35 -5.52 -27.15
CA TRP A 93 10.98 -5.50 -27.66
C TRP A 93 9.92 -5.26 -26.58
N ALA A 94 10.16 -5.64 -25.33
CA ALA A 94 9.26 -5.38 -24.21
C ALA A 94 9.18 -3.89 -23.90
N THR A 95 10.31 -3.18 -23.92
CA THR A 95 10.33 -1.71 -23.78
C THR A 95 9.61 -1.02 -24.93
N ALA A 96 9.75 -1.53 -26.17
CA ALA A 96 9.02 -1.00 -27.33
C ALA A 96 7.51 -1.29 -27.24
N ALA A 97 7.12 -2.50 -26.82
CA ALA A 97 5.73 -2.87 -26.62
C ALA A 97 5.06 -2.05 -25.52
N ILE A 98 5.76 -1.78 -24.42
CA ILE A 98 5.30 -0.90 -23.34
C ILE A 98 5.17 0.54 -23.86
N ALA A 99 6.15 1.05 -24.61
CA ALA A 99 6.08 2.40 -25.19
C ALA A 99 4.89 2.54 -26.15
N VAL A 100 4.65 1.55 -27.02
CA VAL A 100 3.50 1.51 -27.92
C VAL A 100 2.20 1.42 -27.13
N LEU A 101 2.13 0.58 -26.10
CA LEU A 101 0.96 0.49 -25.22
C LEU A 101 0.67 1.82 -24.53
N VAL A 102 1.70 2.48 -24.00
CA VAL A 102 1.57 3.82 -23.40
C VAL A 102 1.11 4.83 -24.44
N LEU A 103 1.61 4.78 -25.67
CA LEU A 103 1.22 5.70 -26.75
C LEU A 103 -0.22 5.44 -27.23
N LEU A 104 -0.65 4.17 -27.25
CA LEU A 104 -2.03 3.76 -27.52
C LEU A 104 -2.99 4.16 -26.38
N VAL A 105 -2.54 4.16 -25.14
CA VAL A 105 -3.35 4.61 -23.98
C VAL A 105 -3.33 6.15 -23.85
N ALA A 106 -2.22 6.79 -24.22
CA ALA A 106 -2.06 8.25 -24.20
C ALA A 106 -2.74 8.95 -25.38
N SER A 107 -3.11 8.21 -26.43
CA SER A 107 -3.99 8.74 -27.46
C SER A 107 -5.40 8.85 -26.89
N SER A 108 -5.83 10.08 -26.60
CA SER A 108 -7.11 10.43 -25.94
C SER A 108 -8.36 9.72 -26.50
N GLY A 109 -8.31 9.27 -27.75
CA GLY A 109 -9.39 8.52 -28.40
C GLY A 109 -9.67 7.13 -27.80
N THR A 110 -8.65 6.41 -27.32
CA THR A 110 -8.85 5.05 -26.75
C THR A 110 -9.50 5.09 -25.38
N VAL A 111 -9.15 6.08 -24.55
CA VAL A 111 -9.75 6.29 -23.21
C VAL A 111 -11.21 6.74 -23.34
N ALA A 112 -11.49 7.69 -24.25
CA ALA A 112 -12.84 8.14 -24.52
C ALA A 112 -13.72 7.01 -25.08
N ALA A 113 -13.21 6.23 -26.04
CA ALA A 113 -13.91 5.07 -26.59
C ALA A 113 -14.09 3.93 -25.56
N ALA A 114 -13.11 3.70 -24.69
CA ALA A 114 -13.22 2.71 -23.62
C ALA A 114 -14.32 3.08 -22.62
N GLY A 115 -14.56 4.37 -22.36
CA GLY A 115 -15.66 4.83 -21.50
C GLY A 115 -17.04 4.30 -21.92
N ASN A 116 -17.27 4.11 -23.21
CA ASN A 116 -18.52 3.57 -23.76
C ASN A 116 -18.47 2.06 -24.05
N SER A 117 -17.41 1.37 -23.66
CA SER A 117 -17.27 -0.06 -23.94
C SER A 117 -18.16 -0.93 -23.06
N MET A 118 -18.65 -2.03 -23.64
CA MET A 118 -19.48 -3.05 -22.97
C MET A 118 -18.64 -4.21 -22.43
N PRO A 119 -19.11 -4.99 -21.43
CA PRO A 119 -18.35 -6.08 -20.79
C PRO A 119 -17.79 -7.17 -21.73
N ASP A 120 -18.34 -7.29 -22.93
CA ASP A 120 -17.96 -8.23 -23.98
C ASP A 120 -16.96 -7.64 -25.01
N GLN A 121 -16.61 -6.35 -24.90
CA GLN A 121 -15.74 -5.67 -25.85
C GLN A 121 -14.27 -5.65 -25.41
N PRO A 122 -13.32 -5.64 -26.37
CA PRO A 122 -11.88 -5.67 -26.07
C PRO A 122 -11.38 -4.48 -25.21
N LEU A 123 -12.04 -3.33 -25.27
CA LEU A 123 -11.65 -2.13 -24.53
C LEU A 123 -12.21 -2.06 -23.09
N TYR A 124 -13.06 -3.01 -22.69
CA TYR A 124 -13.64 -3.03 -21.35
C TYR A 124 -12.62 -3.15 -20.20
N PRO A 125 -11.52 -3.94 -20.32
CA PRO A 125 -10.48 -3.93 -19.31
C PRO A 125 -9.83 -2.54 -19.13
N VAL A 126 -9.71 -1.77 -20.21
CA VAL A 126 -9.19 -0.39 -20.17
C VAL A 126 -10.16 0.50 -19.41
N LYS A 127 -11.48 0.39 -19.66
CA LYS A 127 -12.53 1.07 -18.89
C LYS A 127 -12.41 0.81 -17.39
N LEU A 128 -12.29 -0.47 -16.99
CA LEU A 128 -12.16 -0.82 -15.58
C LEU A 128 -10.88 -0.27 -14.94
N ALA A 129 -9.78 -0.22 -15.69
CA ALA A 129 -8.52 0.33 -15.21
C ALA A 129 -8.62 1.85 -15.00
N THR A 130 -9.21 2.59 -15.95
CA THR A 130 -9.37 4.05 -15.85
C THR A 130 -10.31 4.42 -14.70
N GLU A 131 -11.40 3.66 -14.50
CA GLU A 131 -12.30 3.82 -13.35
C GLU A 131 -11.57 3.63 -12.01
N ARG A 132 -10.71 2.62 -11.90
CA ARG A 132 -9.90 2.38 -10.67
C ARG A 132 -8.91 3.50 -10.39
N VAL A 133 -8.22 3.99 -11.42
CA VAL A 133 -7.28 5.12 -11.27
C VAL A 133 -8.04 6.35 -10.79
N ARG A 134 -9.22 6.64 -11.37
CA ARG A 134 -10.04 7.76 -10.92
C ARG A 134 -10.49 7.62 -9.46
N LEU A 135 -10.87 6.42 -9.01
CA LEU A 135 -11.20 6.16 -7.60
C LEU A 135 -10.04 6.45 -6.63
N VAL A 136 -8.80 6.15 -7.04
CA VAL A 136 -7.60 6.41 -6.22
C VAL A 136 -7.30 7.91 -6.15
N LEU A 137 -7.50 8.64 -7.24
CA LEU A 137 -7.20 10.07 -7.34
C LEU A 137 -8.21 10.97 -6.62
N ILE A 138 -9.43 10.50 -6.35
CA ILE A 138 -10.43 11.27 -5.60
C ILE A 138 -10.06 11.25 -4.11
N PRO A 139 -9.73 12.39 -3.47
CA PRO A 139 -9.26 12.39 -2.08
C PRO A 139 -10.40 12.28 -1.06
N SER A 140 -11.58 12.84 -1.35
CA SER A 140 -12.69 12.93 -0.40
C SER A 140 -13.50 11.64 -0.34
N LYS A 141 -13.97 11.26 0.86
CA LYS A 141 -14.87 10.10 1.04
C LYS A 141 -16.21 10.33 0.34
N LEU A 142 -16.77 11.53 0.45
CA LEU A 142 -18.00 11.93 -0.25
C LEU A 142 -17.83 11.83 -1.77
N GLY A 143 -16.74 12.38 -2.33
CA GLY A 143 -16.49 12.31 -3.76
C GLY A 143 -16.26 10.87 -4.26
N LYS A 144 -15.64 10.01 -3.44
CA LYS A 144 -15.55 8.57 -3.77
C LYS A 144 -16.92 7.91 -3.75
N ALA A 145 -17.78 8.23 -2.78
CA ALA A 145 -19.14 7.70 -2.70
C ALA A 145 -20.00 8.15 -3.91
N GLU A 146 -19.92 9.42 -4.29
CA GLU A 146 -20.56 9.95 -5.51
C GLU A 146 -20.07 9.21 -6.75
N TYR A 147 -18.76 9.01 -6.88
CA TYR A 147 -18.22 8.27 -8.02
C TYR A 147 -18.63 6.79 -8.03
N TYR A 148 -18.75 6.14 -6.88
CA TYR A 148 -19.33 4.79 -6.81
C TYR A 148 -20.79 4.77 -7.28
N ALA A 149 -21.60 5.79 -6.94
CA ALA A 149 -22.97 5.90 -7.42
C ALA A 149 -23.02 6.01 -8.96
N GLU A 150 -22.15 6.83 -9.57
CA GLU A 150 -22.01 6.91 -11.03
C GLU A 150 -21.62 5.56 -11.66
N LEU A 151 -20.74 4.80 -11.01
CA LEU A 151 -20.34 3.50 -11.51
C LEU A 151 -21.50 2.49 -11.44
N VAL A 152 -22.27 2.49 -10.36
CA VAL A 152 -23.45 1.64 -10.20
C VAL A 152 -24.47 1.92 -11.31
N ASP A 153 -24.77 3.19 -11.58
CA ASP A 153 -25.66 3.60 -12.67
C ASP A 153 -25.21 3.06 -14.04
N LYS A 154 -23.90 3.14 -14.32
CA LYS A 154 -23.31 2.53 -15.53
C LYS A 154 -23.45 1.01 -15.55
N ARG A 155 -23.28 0.32 -14.42
CA ARG A 155 -23.44 -1.14 -14.35
C ARG A 155 -24.90 -1.55 -14.58
N VAL A 156 -25.88 -0.78 -14.10
CA VAL A 156 -27.31 -1.01 -14.40
C VAL A 156 -27.54 -0.96 -15.91
N SER A 157 -27.05 0.09 -16.58
CA SER A 157 -27.17 0.23 -18.03
C SER A 157 -26.51 -0.93 -18.81
N GLU A 158 -25.33 -1.38 -18.35
CA GLU A 158 -24.66 -2.55 -18.93
C GLU A 158 -25.46 -3.84 -18.71
N ILE A 159 -26.05 -4.03 -17.54
CA ILE A 159 -26.89 -5.20 -17.22
C ILE A 159 -28.12 -5.23 -18.13
N VAL A 160 -28.82 -4.11 -18.28
CA VAL A 160 -29.98 -3.99 -19.18
C VAL A 160 -29.59 -4.36 -20.62
N ASN A 161 -28.50 -3.78 -21.13
CA ASN A 161 -28.05 -4.08 -22.49
C ASN A 161 -27.68 -5.56 -22.70
N MET A 162 -27.10 -6.19 -21.68
CA MET A 162 -26.77 -7.61 -21.73
C MET A 162 -28.00 -8.51 -21.57
N ALA A 163 -29.02 -8.07 -20.82
CA ALA A 163 -30.30 -8.76 -20.68
C ALA A 163 -31.03 -8.83 -22.03
N GLU A 164 -31.09 -7.71 -22.74
CA GLU A 164 -31.66 -7.62 -24.10
C GLU A 164 -30.95 -8.57 -25.08
N LYS A 165 -29.65 -8.80 -24.88
CA LYS A 165 -28.81 -9.67 -25.71
C LYS A 165 -28.73 -11.13 -25.22
N GLY A 166 -29.42 -11.49 -24.14
CA GLY A 166 -29.40 -12.84 -23.55
C GLY A 166 -28.04 -13.27 -22.97
N LYS A 167 -27.16 -12.33 -22.60
CA LYS A 167 -25.78 -12.62 -22.14
C LYS A 167 -25.71 -12.85 -20.62
N LEU A 168 -26.37 -13.91 -20.14
CA LEU A 168 -26.55 -14.17 -18.70
C LEU A 168 -25.25 -14.23 -17.89
N LYS A 169 -24.20 -14.87 -18.42
CA LYS A 169 -22.91 -15.01 -17.70
C LYS A 169 -22.21 -13.66 -17.48
N GLN A 170 -22.32 -12.76 -18.44
CA GLN A 170 -21.74 -11.42 -18.33
C GLN A 170 -22.60 -10.53 -17.43
N MET A 171 -23.93 -10.70 -17.47
CA MET A 171 -24.85 -10.02 -16.53
C MET A 171 -24.51 -10.35 -15.09
N GLU A 172 -24.36 -11.63 -14.76
CA GLU A 172 -24.03 -12.08 -13.40
C GLU A 172 -22.72 -11.45 -12.90
N LYS A 173 -21.67 -11.46 -13.72
CA LYS A 173 -20.39 -10.81 -13.40
C LYS A 173 -20.52 -9.30 -13.19
N THR A 174 -21.35 -8.64 -13.97
CA THR A 174 -21.56 -7.19 -13.84
C THR A 174 -22.43 -6.87 -12.63
N ALA A 175 -23.42 -7.70 -12.30
CA ALA A 175 -24.22 -7.59 -11.09
C ALA A 175 -23.38 -7.80 -9.83
N GLU A 176 -22.48 -8.78 -9.83
CA GLU A 176 -21.52 -8.99 -8.74
C GLU A 176 -20.61 -7.75 -8.56
N ARG A 177 -20.10 -7.18 -9.66
CA ARG A 177 -19.31 -5.95 -9.61
C ARG A 177 -20.10 -4.78 -9.05
N MET A 178 -21.35 -4.61 -9.49
CA MET A 178 -22.25 -3.58 -8.98
C MET A 178 -22.49 -3.73 -7.48
N ASN A 179 -22.73 -4.96 -7.01
CA ASN A 179 -22.88 -5.25 -5.59
C ASN A 179 -21.63 -4.86 -4.79
N ASN A 180 -20.44 -5.20 -5.28
CA ASN A 180 -19.18 -4.81 -4.64
C ASN A 180 -19.01 -3.28 -4.58
N GLN A 181 -19.45 -2.55 -5.60
CA GLN A 181 -19.42 -1.08 -5.62
C GLN A 181 -20.43 -0.47 -4.63
N LEU A 182 -21.63 -1.04 -4.51
CA LEU A 182 -22.63 -0.62 -3.52
C LEU A 182 -22.14 -0.84 -2.09
N VAL A 183 -21.52 -1.97 -1.79
CA VAL A 183 -20.91 -2.25 -0.48
C VAL A 183 -19.79 -1.25 -0.19
N ALA A 184 -18.91 -0.98 -1.15
CA ALA A 184 -17.84 0.02 -0.99
C ALA A 184 -18.41 1.43 -0.75
N MET A 185 -19.47 1.82 -1.47
CA MET A 185 -20.15 3.09 -1.24
C MET A 185 -20.75 3.17 0.17
N ALA A 186 -21.46 2.13 0.60
CA ALA A 186 -22.11 2.09 1.91
C ALA A 186 -21.10 2.20 3.07
N THR A 187 -19.93 1.57 2.95
CA THR A 187 -18.88 1.66 3.99
C THR A 187 -18.30 3.07 4.09
N LEU A 188 -18.12 3.76 2.96
CA LEU A 188 -17.67 5.17 2.94
C LEU A 188 -18.71 6.11 3.60
N VAL A 189 -19.99 5.95 3.26
CA VAL A 189 -21.08 6.78 3.82
C VAL A 189 -21.26 6.53 5.32
N ARG A 190 -21.12 5.28 5.78
CA ARG A 190 -21.23 4.92 7.20
C ARG A 190 -20.09 5.51 8.03
N THR A 191 -18.91 5.69 7.44
CA THR A 191 -17.74 6.25 8.13
C THR A 191 -17.84 7.78 8.30
N GLU A 192 -18.58 8.46 7.42
CA GLU A 192 -18.89 9.90 7.53
C GLU A 192 -20.00 10.16 8.57
N ARG A 193 -21.01 9.30 8.63
CA ARG A 193 -22.06 9.35 9.66
C ARG A 193 -21.59 8.65 10.94
N GLY A 194 -20.80 9.32 11.76
CA GLY A 194 -20.55 8.92 13.14
C GLY A 194 -21.81 8.99 14.03
N ALA A 195 -22.84 8.19 13.74
CA ALA A 195 -23.97 7.81 14.59
C ALA A 195 -24.85 6.80 13.81
N PRO A 196 -25.47 5.80 14.46
CA PRO A 196 -26.28 4.79 13.77
C PRO A 196 -27.60 5.41 13.33
N ALA A 197 -27.63 5.98 12.11
CA ALA A 197 -28.87 6.10 11.39
C ALA A 197 -29.25 4.70 10.93
N VAL A 198 -29.98 3.99 11.79
CA VAL A 198 -30.78 2.83 11.43
C VAL A 198 -31.60 3.27 10.21
N LEU A 199 -31.23 2.76 9.03
CA LEU A 199 -32.12 2.78 7.88
C LEU A 199 -33.24 1.81 8.25
N THR A 200 -34.26 2.33 8.94
CA THR A 200 -35.54 1.65 9.06
C THR A 200 -36.05 1.51 7.64
N VAL A 201 -35.99 0.28 7.13
CA VAL A 201 -36.85 -0.16 6.03
C VAL A 201 -38.27 0.27 6.41
N PRO A 202 -38.92 1.18 5.67
CA PRO A 202 -40.32 1.46 5.93
C PRO A 202 -41.08 0.12 5.80
N PRO A 203 -42.00 -0.19 6.72
CA PRO A 203 -42.74 -1.45 6.65
C PRO A 203 -43.38 -1.55 5.27
N ALA A 204 -43.22 -2.71 4.64
CA ALA A 204 -43.84 -3.03 3.38
C ALA A 204 -45.34 -2.70 3.48
N VAL A 205 -45.79 -1.74 2.67
CA VAL A 205 -47.21 -1.52 2.46
C VAL A 205 -47.73 -2.79 1.78
N PRO A 206 -48.70 -3.51 2.38
CA PRO A 206 -49.22 -4.72 1.77
C PRO A 206 -49.82 -4.40 0.39
N GLU A 207 -49.36 -5.19 -0.56
CA GLU A 207 -49.71 -5.24 -1.97
C GLU A 207 -51.23 -5.36 -2.15
N ALA A 208 -51.88 -4.30 -2.61
CA ALA A 208 -53.24 -4.37 -3.12
C ALA A 208 -53.16 -4.79 -4.60
N VAL A 209 -53.31 -6.09 -4.84
CA VAL A 209 -53.52 -6.66 -6.17
C VAL A 209 -54.83 -6.09 -6.74
N PRO A 210 -54.82 -5.32 -7.85
CA PRO A 210 -56.07 -4.95 -8.50
C PRO A 210 -56.65 -6.18 -9.22
N ALA A 211 -57.92 -6.45 -8.96
CA ALA A 211 -58.69 -7.48 -9.65
C ALA A 211 -58.66 -7.27 -11.19
N PRO A 212 -58.71 -8.35 -11.99
CA PRO A 212 -58.66 -8.22 -13.44
C PRO A 212 -59.90 -7.48 -13.96
N ALA A 213 -59.67 -6.39 -14.69
CA ALA A 213 -60.70 -5.69 -15.42
C ALA A 213 -61.15 -6.55 -16.61
N GLU A 214 -62.43 -6.90 -16.60
CA GLU A 214 -63.14 -7.55 -17.69
C GLU A 214 -63.23 -6.56 -18.87
N VAL A 215 -62.45 -6.80 -19.92
CA VAL A 215 -62.54 -6.03 -21.17
C VAL A 215 -63.45 -6.79 -22.13
N THR A 216 -64.69 -6.33 -22.19
CA THR A 216 -65.70 -6.72 -23.17
C THR A 216 -65.17 -6.45 -24.57
N ARG A 217 -65.11 -7.49 -25.42
CA ARG A 217 -64.85 -7.35 -26.85
C ARG A 217 -66.12 -6.87 -27.53
N GLU A 218 -66.08 -5.67 -28.11
CA GLU A 218 -67.07 -5.23 -29.08
C GLU A 218 -66.51 -5.45 -30.49
N ALA A 219 -67.27 -6.16 -31.32
CA ALA A 219 -66.93 -6.58 -32.67
C ALA A 219 -67.28 -5.47 -33.70
N PRO A 220 -66.67 -5.48 -34.91
CA PRO A 220 -66.89 -4.43 -35.89
C PRO A 220 -68.04 -4.75 -36.85
N GLU A 221 -68.86 -3.75 -37.17
CA GLU A 221 -69.51 -3.56 -38.47
C GLU A 221 -69.42 -2.10 -38.89
#